data_AF-A0A538FQM9-F1
#
_entry.id   AF-A0A538FQM9-F1
#
_cell.length_a   1.000
_cell.length_b   1.000
_cell.length_c   1.000
_cell.angle_alpha   90.00
_cell.angle_beta   90.00
_cell.angle_gamma   90.00
#
_symmetry.space_group_name_H-M   'P 1'
#
loop_
_entity.id
_entity.type
_entity.pdbx_description
1 polymer ?
#
loop_
_entity_poly.entity_id
_entity_poly.type
_entity_poly.pdbx_seq_one_letter_code
_entity_poly.pdbx_strand_id
1 'polypeptide(L)'
;MKWPVRKSYLLPFGIILGVAVAVACSSKSSTKFGFDPHADSGLTDQQYGQILNAVQQVTASTSQAQLAAQGQQIFESKTIGKKGDSCATCHTNGNGVNMAVGIINHPQKAGDFTGPRTVIPLMNEAATAPYTWDGHVATLATQVTNTVKTFTKLGATQPASTTAQQVAALVAYINTLKPPLSDFDRGTLSAQAQEGERLFRGEKGCANCHSGPNFTDGKIHDIGTPTVPGETDPGAAVTPGGLQHGFNPPNLRDVKDRSRLMHNGVFTT
;
A
#
# COMPACT_ATOMS: atom_id res chain seq x y z
N MET A 1 -36.99 39.99 53.67
CA MET A 1 -35.98 40.63 52.80
C MET A 1 -36.34 40.34 51.35
N LYS A 2 -36.78 41.34 50.60
CA LYS A 2 -37.25 41.24 49.20
C LYS A 2 -36.08 41.54 48.26
N TRP A 3 -35.82 40.64 47.31
CA TRP A 3 -34.81 40.80 46.25
C TRP A 3 -35.35 41.69 45.11
N PRO A 4 -34.51 42.51 44.46
CA PRO A 4 -34.96 43.41 43.40
C PRO A 4 -34.99 42.74 42.02
N VAL A 5 -36.00 43.14 41.27
CA VAL A 5 -36.31 42.78 39.87
C VAL A 5 -35.25 43.35 38.93
N ARG A 6 -34.68 42.53 38.02
CA ARG A 6 -33.83 43.00 36.93
C ARG A 6 -34.67 43.23 35.67
N LYS A 7 -34.55 44.43 35.10
CA LYS A 7 -35.16 44.88 33.85
C LYS A 7 -34.55 44.15 32.65
N SER A 8 -35.39 43.60 31.80
CA SER A 8 -35.04 43.04 30.50
C SER A 8 -34.77 44.16 29.49
N TYR A 9 -33.57 44.20 28.92
CA TYR A 9 -33.27 45.01 27.74
C TYR A 9 -33.40 44.13 26.50
N LEU A 10 -34.37 44.45 25.63
CA LEU A 10 -34.50 43.89 24.29
C LEU A 10 -33.51 44.63 23.37
N LEU A 11 -32.53 43.90 22.82
CA LEU A 11 -31.71 44.37 21.70
C LEU A 11 -32.43 44.04 20.38
N PRO A 12 -32.36 44.90 19.35
CA PRO A 12 -33.04 44.67 18.09
C PRO A 12 -32.35 43.55 17.29
N PHE A 13 -33.14 42.61 16.80
CA PHE A 13 -32.70 41.58 15.86
C PHE A 13 -32.28 42.22 14.53
N GLY A 14 -30.97 42.35 14.30
CA GLY A 14 -30.41 42.57 12.97
C GLY A 14 -30.37 41.24 12.20
N ILE A 15 -31.18 41.13 11.15
CA ILE A 15 -31.13 40.00 10.21
C ILE A 15 -29.86 40.16 9.37
N ILE A 16 -28.79 39.45 9.73
CA ILE A 16 -27.63 39.28 8.87
C ILE A 16 -27.94 38.10 7.95
N LEU A 17 -28.28 38.37 6.69
CA LEU A 17 -28.38 37.38 5.63
C LEU A 17 -26.95 36.88 5.35
N GLY A 18 -26.52 35.86 6.09
CA GLY A 18 -25.26 35.16 5.83
C GLY A 18 -25.37 34.40 4.51
N VAL A 19 -24.78 34.93 3.45
CA VAL A 19 -24.53 34.18 2.22
C VAL A 19 -23.53 33.08 2.59
N ALA A 20 -24.03 31.86 2.80
CA ALA A 20 -23.21 30.68 2.94
C ALA A 20 -22.56 30.43 1.56
N VAL A 21 -21.36 30.97 1.35
CA VAL A 21 -20.49 30.52 0.28
C VAL A 21 -20.04 29.13 0.67
N ALA A 22 -20.77 28.13 0.18
CA ALA A 22 -20.30 26.75 0.20
C ALA A 22 -19.02 26.71 -0.65
N VAL A 23 -17.87 26.84 0.02
CA VAL A 23 -16.59 26.46 -0.56
C VAL A 23 -16.66 24.95 -0.72
N ALA A 24 -17.13 24.52 -1.88
CA ALA A 24 -16.95 23.16 -2.33
C ALA A 24 -15.44 22.93 -2.36
N CYS A 25 -14.91 22.25 -1.33
CA CYS A 25 -13.61 21.61 -1.43
C CYS A 25 -13.76 20.55 -2.51
N SER A 26 -13.53 20.96 -3.76
CA SER A 26 -13.35 20.05 -4.87
C SER A 26 -12.05 19.31 -4.59
N SER A 27 -12.16 18.17 -3.90
CA SER A 27 -11.09 17.18 -3.81
C SER A 27 -10.88 16.67 -5.22
N LYS A 28 -10.09 17.40 -6.02
CA LYS A 28 -9.62 16.91 -7.30
C LYS A 28 -8.90 15.60 -7.00
N SER A 29 -9.52 14.48 -7.38
CA SER A 29 -8.91 13.16 -7.37
C SER A 29 -7.60 13.27 -8.13
N SER A 30 -6.49 13.27 -7.41
CA SER A 30 -5.18 13.40 -8.04
C SER A 30 -4.80 12.04 -8.60
N THR A 31 -5.28 11.72 -9.79
CA THR A 31 -4.79 10.60 -10.61
C THR A 31 -3.42 10.96 -11.19
N LYS A 32 -2.42 11.25 -10.35
CA LYS A 32 -1.09 11.69 -10.82
C LYS A 32 -0.49 10.73 -11.86
N PHE A 33 -0.77 9.43 -11.74
CA PHE A 33 -0.21 8.40 -12.61
C PHE A 33 -1.15 7.97 -13.74
N GLY A 34 -2.48 8.06 -13.59
CA GLY A 34 -3.43 7.67 -14.63
C GLY A 34 -3.28 6.22 -15.13
N PHE A 35 -2.57 5.37 -14.37
CA PHE A 35 -2.61 3.92 -14.43
C PHE A 35 -2.21 3.35 -13.06
N ASP A 36 -2.62 2.12 -12.74
CA ASP A 36 -2.10 1.37 -11.59
C ASP A 36 -0.80 0.63 -11.99
N PRO A 37 0.37 1.01 -11.42
CA PRO A 37 1.65 0.38 -11.74
C PRO A 37 1.81 -1.04 -11.19
N HIS A 38 0.84 -1.57 -10.46
CA HIS A 38 0.87 -2.90 -9.86
C HIS A 38 -0.28 -3.79 -10.32
N ALA A 39 -1.16 -3.30 -11.20
CA ALA A 39 -2.26 -4.06 -11.76
C ALA A 39 -1.77 -5.30 -12.52
N ASP A 40 -2.66 -6.27 -12.69
CA ASP A 40 -2.42 -7.43 -13.54
C ASP A 40 -1.98 -6.98 -14.95
N SER A 41 -0.91 -7.60 -15.43
CA SER A 41 -0.28 -7.30 -16.70
C SER A 41 -1.07 -7.81 -17.90
N GLY A 42 -2.04 -8.70 -17.69
CA GLY A 42 -2.82 -9.34 -18.75
C GLY A 42 -2.02 -10.36 -19.57
N LEU A 43 -0.86 -10.79 -19.05
CA LEU A 43 -0.10 -11.90 -19.62
C LEU A 43 -0.87 -13.21 -19.51
N THR A 44 -0.70 -14.09 -20.48
CA THR A 44 -1.20 -15.47 -20.40
C THR A 44 -0.35 -16.31 -19.45
N ASP A 45 -0.90 -17.41 -18.96
CA ASP A 45 -0.17 -18.38 -18.12
C ASP A 45 1.13 -18.85 -18.78
N GLN A 46 1.12 -19.04 -20.11
CA GLN A 46 2.31 -19.41 -20.87
C GLN A 46 3.39 -18.30 -20.81
N GLN A 47 2.99 -17.04 -20.96
CA GLN A 47 3.91 -15.91 -20.89
C GLN A 47 4.49 -15.74 -19.48
N TYR A 48 3.65 -15.87 -18.44
CA TYR A 48 4.14 -15.90 -17.06
C TYR A 48 5.13 -17.05 -16.83
N GLY A 49 4.79 -18.27 -17.26
CA GLY A 49 5.67 -19.43 -17.13
C GLY A 49 7.04 -19.22 -17.79
N GLN A 50 7.06 -18.64 -19.00
CA GLN A 50 8.31 -18.31 -19.69
C GLN A 50 9.16 -17.29 -18.92
N ILE A 51 8.55 -16.20 -18.45
CA ILE A 51 9.26 -15.15 -17.71
C ILE A 51 9.77 -15.70 -16.37
N LEU A 52 8.93 -16.36 -15.58
CA LEU A 52 9.28 -16.85 -14.26
C LEU A 52 10.35 -17.95 -14.31
N ASN A 53 10.32 -18.83 -15.32
CA ASN A 53 11.40 -19.78 -15.56
C ASN A 53 12.73 -19.06 -15.86
N ALA A 54 12.70 -18.03 -16.71
CA ALA A 54 13.89 -17.22 -16.99
C ALA A 54 14.38 -16.47 -15.75
N VAL A 55 13.48 -15.98 -14.88
CA VAL A 55 13.84 -15.36 -13.59
C VAL A 55 14.62 -16.35 -12.72
N GLN A 56 14.16 -17.60 -12.62
CA GLN A 56 14.88 -18.63 -11.88
C GLN A 56 16.29 -18.88 -12.45
N GLN A 57 16.43 -18.95 -13.78
CA GLN A 57 17.74 -19.13 -14.42
C GLN A 57 18.69 -17.96 -14.15
N VAL A 58 18.21 -16.72 -14.24
CA VAL A 58 19.01 -15.52 -13.88
C VAL A 58 19.42 -15.58 -12.41
N THR A 59 18.48 -15.93 -11.52
CA THR A 59 18.71 -15.99 -10.07
C THR A 59 19.72 -17.08 -9.69
N ALA A 60 19.73 -18.21 -10.41
CA ALA A 60 20.67 -19.30 -10.19
C ALA A 60 22.08 -19.00 -10.73
N SER A 61 22.19 -18.15 -11.76
CA SER A 61 23.46 -17.87 -12.46
C SER A 61 24.15 -16.58 -12.02
N THR A 62 23.46 -15.72 -11.25
CA THR A 62 23.98 -14.42 -10.79
C THR A 62 23.95 -14.34 -9.27
N SER A 63 25.00 -13.80 -8.64
CA SER A 63 25.01 -13.69 -7.18
C SER A 63 23.92 -12.74 -6.67
N GLN A 64 23.39 -13.02 -5.48
CA GLN A 64 22.36 -12.18 -4.85
C GLN A 64 22.83 -10.73 -4.63
N ALA A 65 24.11 -10.54 -4.31
CA ALA A 65 24.68 -9.20 -4.14
C ALA A 65 24.69 -8.40 -5.45
N GLN A 66 25.05 -9.03 -6.58
CA GLN A 66 25.00 -8.40 -7.89
C GLN A 66 23.58 -8.07 -8.32
N LEU A 67 22.64 -9.01 -8.12
CA LEU A 67 21.23 -8.77 -8.42
C LEU A 67 20.64 -7.65 -7.56
N ALA A 68 20.94 -7.61 -6.27
CA ALA A 68 20.46 -6.56 -5.39
C ALA A 68 21.02 -5.19 -5.78
N ALA A 69 22.31 -5.08 -6.11
CA ALA A 69 22.91 -3.83 -6.59
C ALA A 69 22.26 -3.35 -7.90
N GLN A 70 22.02 -4.27 -8.85
CA GLN A 70 21.29 -3.95 -10.08
C GLN A 70 19.83 -3.54 -9.79
N GLY A 71 19.18 -4.24 -8.87
CA GLY A 71 17.80 -3.98 -8.47
C GLY A 71 17.65 -2.59 -7.88
N GLN A 72 18.59 -2.16 -7.03
CA GLN A 72 18.62 -0.81 -6.50
C GLN A 72 18.72 0.25 -7.61
N GLN A 73 19.62 0.04 -8.58
CA GLN A 73 19.77 0.95 -9.72
C GLN A 73 18.47 1.06 -10.54
N ILE A 74 17.80 -0.07 -10.79
CA ILE A 74 16.50 -0.08 -11.48
C ILE A 74 15.45 0.65 -10.64
N PHE A 75 15.40 0.40 -9.34
CA PHE A 75 14.43 0.95 -8.40
C PHE A 75 14.49 2.48 -8.33
N GLU A 76 15.68 3.05 -8.42
CA GLU A 76 15.94 4.51 -8.39
C GLU A 76 15.84 5.17 -9.78
N SER A 77 15.81 4.38 -10.86
CA SER A 77 15.89 4.91 -12.22
C SER A 77 14.60 5.61 -12.65
N LYS A 78 14.68 6.91 -12.91
CA LYS A 78 13.59 7.71 -13.50
C LYS A 78 13.45 7.52 -15.02
N THR A 79 14.38 6.81 -15.66
CA THR A 79 14.37 6.65 -17.11
C THR A 79 13.46 5.51 -17.57
N ILE A 80 13.18 4.54 -16.69
CA ILE A 80 12.40 3.33 -17.02
C ILE A 80 10.89 3.55 -16.91
N GLY A 81 10.40 4.40 -16.01
CA GLY A 81 8.97 4.60 -15.79
C GLY A 81 8.32 5.37 -16.93
N LYS A 82 7.08 4.99 -17.30
CA LYS A 82 6.32 5.58 -18.42
C LYS A 82 6.27 7.11 -18.41
N LYS A 83 6.20 7.73 -17.22
CA LYS A 83 6.09 9.19 -17.04
C LYS A 83 7.37 9.87 -16.52
N GLY A 84 8.51 9.18 -16.58
CA GLY A 84 9.75 9.69 -15.99
C GLY A 84 9.86 9.45 -14.48
N ASP A 85 9.07 8.51 -13.97
CA ASP A 85 9.06 8.09 -12.58
C ASP A 85 9.96 6.87 -12.34
N SER A 86 10.21 6.59 -11.07
CA SER A 86 10.95 5.41 -10.58
C SER A 86 10.11 4.67 -9.55
N CYS A 87 10.52 3.47 -9.14
CA CYS A 87 9.88 2.77 -8.02
C CYS A 87 9.98 3.62 -6.73
N ALA A 88 11.11 4.29 -6.54
CA ALA A 88 11.36 5.19 -5.43
C ALA A 88 10.45 6.44 -5.41
N THR A 89 9.78 6.76 -6.53
CA THR A 89 8.79 7.85 -6.56
C THR A 89 7.61 7.54 -5.63
N CYS A 90 7.18 6.27 -5.56
CA CYS A 90 6.08 5.83 -4.71
C CYS A 90 6.59 5.20 -3.41
N HIS A 91 7.67 4.42 -3.50
CA HIS A 91 8.29 3.69 -2.39
C HIS A 91 9.62 4.34 -1.99
N THR A 92 9.54 5.53 -1.39
CA THR A 92 10.70 6.35 -0.99
C THR A 92 11.67 5.60 -0.08
N ASN A 93 12.97 5.68 -0.39
CA ASN A 93 14.06 4.98 0.32
C ASN A 93 13.82 3.47 0.51
N GLY A 94 13.02 2.83 -0.36
CA GLY A 94 12.64 1.43 -0.21
C GLY A 94 11.69 1.12 0.96
N ASN A 95 11.21 2.14 1.70
CA ASN A 95 10.41 1.95 2.92
C ASN A 95 9.11 2.75 2.89
N GLY A 96 9.24 4.07 2.72
CA GLY A 96 8.16 5.01 2.94
C GLY A 96 7.21 5.07 1.76
N VAL A 97 5.94 5.15 2.05
CA VAL A 97 4.96 5.63 1.09
C VAL A 97 5.23 7.12 0.89
N ASN A 98 5.52 7.54 -0.35
CA ASN A 98 5.61 8.97 -0.65
C ASN A 98 4.28 9.63 -0.28
N MET A 99 4.28 10.49 0.74
CA MET A 99 3.07 11.12 1.28
C MET A 99 2.30 11.95 0.23
N ALA A 100 2.99 12.43 -0.82
CA ALA A 100 2.38 13.16 -1.93
C ALA A 100 1.75 12.25 -3.01
N VAL A 101 2.05 10.95 -2.98
CA VAL A 101 1.49 9.91 -3.86
C VAL A 101 0.61 8.93 -3.12
N GLY A 102 0.67 8.87 -1.78
CA GLY A 102 0.31 7.72 -0.92
C GLY A 102 -1.07 7.09 -1.01
N ILE A 103 -1.87 7.50 -1.98
CA ILE A 103 -3.08 6.86 -2.47
C ILE A 103 -3.05 6.80 -4.01
N ILE A 104 -3.29 5.61 -4.58
CA ILE A 104 -3.64 5.39 -5.98
C ILE A 104 -5.16 5.37 -6.09
N ASN A 105 -5.76 6.27 -6.88
CA ASN A 105 -7.21 6.36 -7.06
C ASN A 105 -7.67 5.58 -8.30
N HIS A 106 -8.67 4.72 -8.18
CA HIS A 106 -9.31 3.98 -9.28
C HIS A 106 -10.66 4.63 -9.66
N PRO A 107 -11.18 4.43 -10.89
CA PRO A 107 -10.72 3.49 -11.92
C PRO A 107 -9.50 3.98 -12.71
N GLN A 108 -8.60 3.05 -13.06
CA GLN A 108 -7.45 3.26 -13.94
C GLN A 108 -7.68 2.70 -15.36
N LYS A 109 -8.72 1.88 -15.53
CA LYS A 109 -9.21 1.37 -16.82
C LYS A 109 -10.71 1.09 -16.74
N ALA A 110 -11.36 0.89 -17.89
CA ALA A 110 -12.76 0.46 -17.92
C ALA A 110 -12.93 -0.89 -17.21
N GLY A 111 -13.97 -1.03 -16.38
CA GLY A 111 -14.24 -2.23 -15.58
C GLY A 111 -13.41 -2.36 -14.30
N ASP A 112 -12.58 -1.37 -13.99
CA ASP A 112 -11.89 -1.25 -12.70
C ASP A 112 -12.87 -0.76 -11.60
N PHE A 113 -12.52 -0.98 -10.34
CA PHE A 113 -13.32 -0.47 -9.22
C PHE A 113 -13.16 1.06 -9.08
N THR A 114 -14.02 1.69 -8.28
CA THR A 114 -13.87 3.10 -7.90
C THR A 114 -13.35 3.19 -6.48
N GLY A 115 -12.34 4.03 -6.24
CA GLY A 115 -11.85 4.28 -4.89
C GLY A 115 -10.33 4.20 -4.75
N PRO A 116 -9.81 4.55 -3.57
CA PRO A 116 -8.39 4.62 -3.31
C PRO A 116 -7.80 3.29 -2.83
N ARG A 117 -6.57 2.99 -3.24
CA ARG A 117 -5.68 2.04 -2.56
C ARG A 117 -4.38 2.72 -2.15
N THR A 118 -3.96 2.56 -0.91
CA THR A 118 -2.71 3.11 -0.38
C THR A 118 -1.52 2.31 -0.89
N VAL A 119 -0.35 2.92 -0.91
CA VAL A 119 0.88 2.22 -1.29
C VAL A 119 1.31 1.32 -0.13
N ILE A 120 1.67 0.07 -0.41
CA ILE A 120 2.20 -0.87 0.59
C ILE A 120 3.70 -0.57 0.80
N PRO A 121 4.21 -0.44 2.04
CA PRO A 121 5.64 -0.29 2.29
C PRO A 121 6.39 -1.58 1.96
N LEU A 122 7.65 -1.48 1.52
CA LEU A 122 8.41 -2.65 1.05
C LEU A 122 9.36 -3.26 2.09
N MET A 123 9.55 -2.62 3.25
CA MET A 123 10.37 -3.18 4.32
C MET A 123 9.77 -4.48 4.83
N ASN A 124 10.55 -5.55 4.80
CA ASN A 124 10.14 -6.93 5.10
C ASN A 124 8.96 -7.49 4.28
N GLU A 125 8.47 -6.76 3.28
CA GLU A 125 7.31 -7.17 2.48
C GLU A 125 7.59 -8.43 1.63
N ALA A 126 8.86 -8.70 1.29
CA ALA A 126 9.22 -9.95 0.62
C ALA A 126 8.87 -11.22 1.43
N ALA A 127 8.57 -11.10 2.72
CA ALA A 127 8.27 -12.20 3.63
C ALA A 127 6.80 -12.24 4.08
N THR A 128 5.89 -11.55 3.38
CA THR A 128 4.49 -11.34 3.81
C THR A 128 3.47 -11.86 2.81
N ALA A 129 3.90 -12.72 1.88
CA ALA A 129 3.02 -13.32 0.87
C ALA A 129 1.69 -13.81 1.47
N PRO A 130 0.56 -13.67 0.75
CA PRO A 130 0.45 -13.16 -0.62
C PRO A 130 0.60 -11.64 -0.72
N TYR A 131 0.78 -11.16 -1.94
CA TYR A 131 1.01 -9.75 -2.27
C TYR A 131 -0.26 -9.10 -2.80
N THR A 132 -0.26 -7.76 -2.83
CA THR A 132 -1.39 -6.84 -3.09
C THR A 132 -2.40 -6.78 -1.95
N TRP A 133 -3.16 -5.69 -1.87
CA TRP A 133 -4.16 -5.47 -0.82
C TRP A 133 -5.24 -6.55 -0.77
N ASP A 134 -5.59 -7.12 -1.91
CA ASP A 134 -6.57 -8.20 -2.07
C ASP A 134 -5.92 -9.60 -2.05
N GLY A 135 -4.59 -9.69 -1.89
CA GLY A 135 -3.85 -10.93 -1.66
C GLY A 135 -3.93 -11.97 -2.78
N HIS A 136 -4.23 -11.55 -4.02
CA HIS A 136 -4.42 -12.50 -5.13
C HIS A 136 -3.11 -12.92 -5.80
N VAL A 137 -1.98 -12.25 -5.50
CA VAL A 137 -0.69 -12.55 -6.10
C VAL A 137 0.17 -13.38 -5.15
N ALA A 138 0.45 -14.63 -5.50
CA ALA A 138 1.09 -15.57 -4.57
C ALA A 138 2.60 -15.34 -4.36
N THR A 139 3.31 -14.77 -5.32
CA THR A 139 4.79 -14.65 -5.25
C THR A 139 5.27 -13.24 -5.58
N LEU A 140 6.39 -12.84 -4.95
CA LEU A 140 6.99 -11.53 -5.20
C LEU A 140 7.45 -11.40 -6.65
N ALA A 141 7.98 -12.48 -7.23
CA ALA A 141 8.41 -12.50 -8.62
C ALA A 141 7.25 -12.25 -9.58
N THR A 142 6.07 -12.81 -9.30
CA THR A 142 4.84 -12.52 -10.07
C THR A 142 4.45 -11.05 -9.91
N GLN A 143 4.43 -10.53 -8.68
CA GLN A 143 4.06 -9.13 -8.45
C GLN A 143 5.02 -8.15 -9.14
N VAL A 144 6.32 -8.40 -9.04
CA VAL A 144 7.35 -7.59 -9.71
C VAL A 144 7.27 -7.75 -11.23
N THR A 145 6.88 -8.92 -11.74
CA THR A 145 6.62 -9.10 -13.19
C THR A 145 5.47 -8.20 -13.64
N ASN A 146 4.36 -8.19 -12.90
CA ASN A 146 3.21 -7.31 -13.17
C ASN A 146 3.66 -5.87 -13.26
N THR A 147 4.39 -5.41 -12.24
CA THR A 147 4.91 -4.05 -12.18
C THR A 147 5.86 -3.73 -13.32
N VAL A 148 6.83 -4.58 -13.63
CA VAL A 148 7.74 -4.33 -14.76
C VAL A 148 6.96 -4.18 -16.07
N LYS A 149 5.94 -5.01 -16.29
CA LYS A 149 5.10 -4.98 -17.50
C LYS A 149 4.18 -3.76 -17.58
N THR A 150 3.61 -3.31 -16.46
CA THR A 150 2.63 -2.21 -16.44
C THR A 150 3.25 -0.85 -16.19
N PHE A 151 4.35 -0.75 -15.44
CA PHE A 151 4.99 0.52 -15.08
C PHE A 151 6.05 1.02 -16.07
N THR A 152 6.85 0.11 -16.63
CA THR A 152 8.00 0.51 -17.45
C THR A 152 7.58 0.91 -18.87
N LYS A 153 8.36 1.78 -19.52
CA LYS A 153 8.11 2.28 -20.89
C LYS A 153 7.99 1.15 -21.91
N LEU A 154 8.87 0.15 -21.82
CA LEU A 154 8.90 -0.97 -22.75
C LEU A 154 8.06 -2.16 -22.29
N GLY A 155 7.56 -2.17 -21.04
CA GLY A 155 7.08 -3.37 -20.35
C GLY A 155 6.25 -4.33 -21.21
N ALA A 156 5.17 -3.83 -21.84
CA ALA A 156 4.28 -4.65 -22.69
C ALA A 156 4.98 -5.28 -23.92
N THR A 157 5.97 -4.61 -24.51
CA THR A 157 6.72 -5.09 -25.69
C THR A 157 8.08 -5.68 -25.34
N GLN A 158 8.45 -5.66 -24.06
CA GLN A 158 9.77 -6.08 -23.60
C GLN A 158 9.95 -7.61 -23.71
N PRO A 159 11.11 -8.08 -24.22
CA PRO A 159 11.41 -9.50 -24.26
C PRO A 159 11.34 -10.16 -22.88
N ALA A 160 10.99 -11.45 -22.85
CA ALA A 160 10.91 -12.21 -21.61
C ALA A 160 12.26 -12.24 -20.85
N SER A 161 13.39 -12.35 -21.56
CA SER A 161 14.73 -12.34 -20.97
C SER A 161 15.07 -11.02 -20.28
N THR A 162 14.80 -9.88 -20.92
CA THR A 162 15.02 -8.56 -20.31
C THR A 162 14.10 -8.34 -19.12
N THR A 163 12.84 -8.77 -19.23
CA THR A 163 11.87 -8.71 -18.11
C THR A 163 12.39 -9.55 -16.94
N ALA A 164 12.84 -10.77 -17.20
CA ALA A 164 13.33 -11.69 -16.18
C ALA A 164 14.57 -11.15 -15.45
N GLN A 165 15.51 -10.52 -16.16
CA GLN A 165 16.66 -9.87 -15.53
C GLN A 165 16.23 -8.76 -14.56
N GLN A 166 15.29 -7.90 -14.99
CA GLN A 166 14.78 -6.82 -14.15
C GLN A 166 14.02 -7.35 -12.93
N VAL A 167 13.20 -8.38 -13.12
CA VAL A 167 12.45 -9.02 -12.03
C VAL A 167 13.40 -9.65 -11.02
N ALA A 168 14.38 -10.45 -11.46
CA ALA A 168 15.36 -11.08 -10.56
C ALA A 168 16.14 -10.03 -9.76
N ALA A 169 16.58 -8.95 -10.42
CA ALA A 169 17.30 -7.86 -9.77
C ALA A 169 16.44 -7.12 -8.74
N LEU A 170 15.22 -6.72 -9.11
CA LEU A 170 14.28 -6.03 -8.21
C LEU A 170 13.87 -6.92 -7.03
N VAL A 171 13.58 -8.21 -7.27
CA VAL A 171 13.27 -9.18 -6.20
C VAL A 171 14.44 -9.28 -5.22
N ALA A 172 15.68 -9.43 -5.72
CA ALA A 172 16.86 -9.50 -4.86
C ALA A 172 17.02 -8.23 -4.03
N TYR A 173 16.84 -7.05 -4.63
CA TYR A 173 16.90 -5.78 -3.91
C TYR A 173 15.80 -5.65 -2.85
N ILE A 174 14.55 -5.96 -3.20
CA ILE A 174 13.42 -5.89 -2.25
C ILE A 174 13.65 -6.83 -1.06
N ASN A 175 14.29 -7.99 -1.26
CA ASN A 175 14.66 -8.89 -0.16
C ASN A 175 15.70 -8.30 0.82
N THR A 176 16.49 -7.31 0.39
CA THR A 176 17.43 -6.59 1.26
C THR A 176 16.76 -5.52 2.13
N LEU A 177 15.50 -5.16 1.82
CA LEU A 177 14.78 -4.10 2.52
C LEU A 177 14.33 -4.61 3.89
N LYS A 178 15.10 -4.26 4.92
CA LYS A 178 14.84 -4.58 6.34
C LYS A 178 14.58 -3.30 7.13
N PRO A 179 13.54 -3.26 7.97
CA PRO A 179 13.35 -2.13 8.86
C PRO A 179 14.49 -2.10 9.89
N PRO A 180 14.85 -0.91 10.43
CA PRO A 180 15.75 -0.82 11.57
C PRO A 180 15.24 -1.67 12.72
N LEU A 181 16.15 -2.22 13.54
CA LEU A 181 15.74 -2.92 14.75
C LEU A 181 14.93 -1.96 15.63
N SER A 182 13.76 -2.39 16.05
CA SER A 182 12.92 -1.68 17.01
C SER A 182 13.28 -2.05 18.44
N ASP A 183 12.72 -1.34 19.43
CA ASP A 183 12.85 -1.75 20.85
C ASP A 183 12.19 -3.11 21.10
N PHE A 184 11.17 -3.47 20.32
CA PHE A 184 10.60 -4.81 20.32
C PHE A 184 11.63 -5.85 19.91
N ASP A 185 12.35 -5.62 18.80
CA ASP A 185 13.35 -6.58 18.31
C ASP A 185 14.56 -6.69 19.25
N ARG A 186 14.90 -5.62 19.97
CA ARG A 186 15.99 -5.60 20.96
C ARG A 186 15.59 -6.15 22.34
N GLY A 187 14.30 -6.36 22.60
CA GLY A 187 13.82 -6.71 23.94
C GLY A 187 13.97 -5.57 24.95
N THR A 188 14.02 -4.31 24.49
CA THR A 188 14.23 -3.11 25.31
C THR A 188 12.96 -2.26 25.42
N LEU A 189 11.78 -2.90 25.32
CA LEU A 189 10.50 -2.21 25.46
C LEU A 189 10.38 -1.51 26.83
N SER A 190 9.86 -0.28 26.82
CA SER A 190 9.47 0.40 28.05
C SER A 190 8.33 -0.32 28.76
N ALA A 191 8.11 -0.06 30.04
CA ALA A 191 7.01 -0.67 30.80
C ALA A 191 5.63 -0.43 30.14
N GLN A 192 5.41 0.77 29.59
CA GLN A 192 4.18 1.07 28.84
C GLN A 192 4.07 0.25 27.55
N ALA A 193 5.18 0.07 26.82
CA ALA A 193 5.18 -0.72 25.59
C ALA A 193 5.02 -2.23 25.86
N GLN A 194 5.54 -2.73 26.98
CA GLN A 194 5.31 -4.11 27.43
C GLN A 194 3.82 -4.35 27.76
N GLU A 195 3.15 -3.38 28.40
CA GLU A 195 1.70 -3.47 28.60
C GLU A 195 0.94 -3.44 27.27
N GLY A 196 1.36 -2.59 26.34
CA GLY A 196 0.84 -2.60 24.96
C GLY A 196 1.00 -3.96 24.27
N GLU A 197 2.17 -4.59 24.40
CA GLU A 197 2.42 -5.94 23.87
C GLU A 197 1.49 -6.98 24.51
N ARG A 198 1.28 -6.91 25.84
CA ARG A 198 0.36 -7.81 26.56
C ARG A 198 -1.07 -7.69 26.02
N LEU A 199 -1.55 -6.47 25.82
CA LEU A 199 -2.87 -6.21 25.24
C LEU A 199 -2.96 -6.73 23.80
N PHE A 200 -1.92 -6.47 23.00
CA PHE A 200 -1.84 -6.88 21.60
C PHE A 200 -1.89 -8.40 21.43
N ARG A 201 -1.14 -9.15 22.26
CA ARG A 201 -1.07 -10.61 22.22
C ARG A 201 -2.22 -11.30 22.93
N GLY A 202 -2.84 -10.64 23.90
CA GLY A 202 -3.88 -11.21 24.75
C GLY A 202 -5.24 -10.58 24.48
N GLU A 203 -5.67 -9.73 25.42
CA GLU A 203 -7.06 -9.32 25.61
C GLU A 203 -7.70 -8.63 24.40
N LYS A 204 -6.92 -7.92 23.57
CA LYS A 204 -7.45 -7.20 22.40
C LYS A 204 -7.42 -8.02 21.12
N GLY A 205 -6.83 -9.22 21.16
CA GLY A 205 -6.85 -10.18 20.05
C GLY A 205 -6.15 -9.71 18.78
N CYS A 206 -5.31 -8.66 18.84
CA CYS A 206 -4.63 -8.10 17.66
C CYS A 206 -3.77 -9.16 16.98
N ALA A 207 -3.09 -9.99 17.78
CA ALA A 207 -2.27 -11.10 17.29
C ALA A 207 -3.05 -12.24 16.61
N ASN A 208 -4.38 -12.24 16.60
CA ASN A 208 -5.17 -13.24 15.87
C ASN A 208 -4.97 -13.12 14.35
N CYS A 209 -4.78 -11.90 13.86
CA CYS A 209 -4.49 -11.62 12.45
C CYS A 209 -3.06 -11.04 12.28
N HIS A 210 -2.58 -10.26 13.25
CA HIS A 210 -1.25 -9.65 13.19
C HIS A 210 -0.21 -10.46 13.97
N SER A 211 0.10 -11.64 13.45
CA SER A 211 0.96 -12.63 14.12
C SER A 211 2.36 -12.75 13.50
N GLY A 212 3.22 -13.54 14.14
CA GLY A 212 4.55 -13.87 13.63
C GLY A 212 5.52 -12.68 13.62
N PRO A 213 6.69 -12.85 12.96
CA PRO A 213 7.76 -11.86 12.99
C PRO A 213 7.42 -10.58 12.22
N ASN A 214 6.44 -10.60 11.31
CA ASN A 214 6.03 -9.43 10.53
C ASN A 214 4.67 -8.86 10.95
N PHE A 215 4.04 -9.42 12.00
CA PHE A 215 2.73 -8.97 12.49
C PHE A 215 1.65 -9.00 11.39
N THR A 216 1.60 -10.11 10.63
CA THR A 216 0.57 -10.41 9.64
C THR A 216 0.48 -11.93 9.47
N ASP A 217 -0.72 -12.45 9.24
CA ASP A 217 -1.00 -13.87 9.05
C ASP A 217 -1.10 -14.29 7.58
N GLY A 218 -0.99 -13.33 6.65
CA GLY A 218 -1.09 -13.61 5.22
C GLY A 218 -2.50 -14.01 4.75
N LYS A 219 -3.55 -13.83 5.57
CA LYS A 219 -4.93 -14.19 5.21
C LYS A 219 -5.74 -12.98 4.78
N ILE A 220 -6.94 -13.22 4.25
CA ILE A 220 -7.90 -12.19 3.88
C ILE A 220 -8.89 -11.99 5.02
N HIS A 221 -9.10 -10.72 5.41
CA HIS A 221 -10.02 -10.33 6.47
C HIS A 221 -10.88 -9.15 6.02
N ASP A 222 -12.15 -9.14 6.40
CA ASP A 222 -12.99 -7.94 6.39
C ASP A 222 -13.20 -7.49 7.85
N ILE A 223 -12.72 -6.29 8.16
CA ILE A 223 -12.82 -5.69 9.49
C ILE A 223 -13.87 -4.58 9.56
N GLY A 224 -14.66 -4.39 8.49
CA GLY A 224 -15.64 -3.31 8.39
C GLY A 224 -15.02 -1.92 8.26
N THR A 225 -13.87 -1.81 7.57
CA THR A 225 -13.21 -0.53 7.32
C THR A 225 -14.19 0.44 6.65
N PRO A 226 -14.36 1.68 7.16
CA PRO A 226 -15.23 2.65 6.52
C PRO A 226 -14.81 2.94 5.08
N THR A 227 -15.79 2.99 4.18
CA THR A 227 -15.56 3.34 2.77
C THR A 227 -15.46 4.86 2.59
N VAL A 228 -14.75 5.29 1.55
CA VAL A 228 -14.81 6.69 1.10
C VAL A 228 -15.98 6.89 0.12
N PRO A 229 -16.48 8.13 -0.07
CA PRO A 229 -17.62 8.39 -0.95
C PRO A 229 -17.42 7.83 -2.36
N GLY A 230 -18.35 6.96 -2.80
CA GLY A 230 -18.32 6.34 -4.14
C GLY A 230 -17.37 5.14 -4.28
N GLU A 231 -16.75 4.67 -3.20
CA GLU A 231 -15.90 3.48 -3.22
C GLU A 231 -16.71 2.22 -3.58
N THR A 232 -16.19 1.45 -4.53
CA THR A 232 -16.73 0.16 -4.96
C THR A 232 -15.64 -0.91 -4.99
N ASP A 233 -14.56 -0.74 -4.23
CA ASP A 233 -13.45 -1.72 -4.14
C ASP A 233 -13.99 -3.05 -3.60
N PRO A 234 -13.95 -4.13 -4.40
CA PRO A 234 -14.46 -5.43 -3.99
C PRO A 234 -13.49 -6.17 -3.05
N GLY A 235 -12.26 -5.68 -2.86
CA GLY A 235 -11.21 -6.42 -2.15
C GLY A 235 -10.90 -7.75 -2.84
N ALA A 236 -10.75 -8.82 -2.07
CA ALA A 236 -10.40 -10.16 -2.56
C ALA A 236 -11.44 -10.79 -3.50
N ALA A 237 -12.68 -10.28 -3.54
CA ALA A 237 -13.71 -10.75 -4.46
C ALA A 237 -13.40 -10.49 -5.96
N VAL A 238 -12.27 -9.87 -6.29
CA VAL A 238 -11.68 -9.91 -7.64
C VAL A 238 -11.30 -11.33 -8.09
N THR A 239 -11.12 -12.26 -7.15
CA THR A 239 -10.84 -13.67 -7.42
C THR A 239 -12.04 -14.56 -7.13
N PRO A 240 -12.23 -15.67 -7.87
CA PRO A 240 -13.29 -16.64 -7.59
C PRO A 240 -13.23 -17.16 -6.15
N GLY A 241 -14.31 -16.98 -5.39
CA GLY A 241 -14.38 -17.40 -3.99
C GLY A 241 -13.71 -16.44 -2.99
N GLY A 242 -13.18 -15.31 -3.45
CA GLY A 242 -12.63 -14.28 -2.59
C GLY A 242 -13.69 -13.56 -1.75
N LEU A 243 -13.27 -13.05 -0.59
CA LEU A 243 -14.15 -12.34 0.33
C LEU A 243 -14.45 -10.92 -0.17
N GLN A 244 -15.73 -10.58 -0.28
CA GLN A 244 -16.19 -9.24 -0.59
C GLN A 244 -15.73 -8.26 0.51
N HIS A 245 -15.07 -7.16 0.11
CA HIS A 245 -14.41 -6.21 1.01
C HIS A 245 -13.32 -6.82 1.91
N GLY A 246 -12.84 -8.02 1.56
CA GLY A 246 -11.74 -8.67 2.24
C GLY A 246 -10.39 -8.17 1.75
N PHE A 247 -9.47 -7.90 2.67
CA PHE A 247 -8.11 -7.46 2.35
C PHE A 247 -7.07 -8.26 3.13
N ASN A 248 -5.88 -8.38 2.56
CA ASN A 248 -4.71 -8.90 3.23
C ASN A 248 -4.11 -7.82 4.16
N PRO A 249 -3.95 -8.08 5.46
CA PRO A 249 -3.42 -7.10 6.38
C PRO A 249 -1.93 -6.93 6.10
N PRO A 250 -1.47 -5.71 5.76
CA PRO A 250 -0.06 -5.47 5.58
C PRO A 250 0.68 -5.70 6.89
N ASN A 251 1.97 -6.00 6.80
CA ASN A 251 2.83 -6.11 7.97
C ASN A 251 2.76 -4.84 8.85
N LEU A 252 2.84 -4.97 10.18
CA LEU A 252 2.78 -3.81 11.10
C LEU A 252 4.15 -3.24 11.47
N ARG A 253 5.23 -3.74 10.86
CA ARG A 253 6.55 -3.14 11.09
C ARG A 253 6.53 -1.70 10.56
N ASP A 254 7.07 -0.79 11.38
CA ASP A 254 7.09 0.65 11.14
C ASP A 254 5.73 1.29 10.80
N VAL A 255 4.61 0.68 11.24
CA VAL A 255 3.27 1.21 10.97
C VAL A 255 3.08 2.63 11.52
N LYS A 256 3.79 2.98 12.61
CA LYS A 256 3.81 4.31 13.22
C LYS A 256 4.31 5.42 12.29
N ASP A 257 5.07 5.07 11.26
CA ASP A 257 5.67 6.02 10.33
C ASP A 257 4.78 6.24 9.09
N ARG A 258 3.57 5.66 9.07
CA ARG A 258 2.59 5.82 8.00
C ARG A 258 1.67 7.00 8.28
N SER A 259 1.45 7.84 7.28
CA SER A 259 0.54 8.99 7.38
C SER A 259 -0.93 8.65 7.10
N ARG A 260 -1.18 7.47 6.53
CA ARG A 260 -2.52 6.95 6.23
C ARG A 260 -2.55 5.46 6.52
N LEU A 261 -3.67 5.00 7.05
CA LEU A 261 -3.88 3.60 7.43
C LEU A 261 -5.02 2.98 6.61
N MET A 262 -5.01 1.65 6.56
CA MET A 262 -5.94 0.81 5.78
C MET A 262 -5.73 0.89 4.27
N HIS A 263 -6.41 -0.01 3.54
CA HIS A 263 -6.32 -0.10 2.09
C HIS A 263 -6.72 1.23 1.44
N ASN A 264 -7.76 1.90 1.93
CA ASN A 264 -8.28 3.13 1.33
C ASN A 264 -7.70 4.43 1.93
N GLY A 265 -6.85 4.33 2.97
CA GLY A 265 -6.22 5.50 3.57
C GLY A 265 -7.19 6.43 4.33
N VAL A 266 -8.33 5.89 4.77
CA VAL A 266 -9.41 6.65 5.43
C VAL A 266 -8.99 7.24 6.78
N PHE A 267 -8.07 6.59 7.48
CA PHE A 267 -7.53 7.08 8.75
C PHE A 267 -6.17 7.76 8.54
N THR A 268 -5.91 8.80 9.33
CA THR A 268 -4.65 9.57 9.32
C THR A 268 -3.90 9.52 10.65
N THR A 269 -4.44 8.79 11.62
CA THR A 269 -3.89 8.54 12.96
C THR A 269 -4.36 7.19 13.44
#